data_AF-A0A534SYH9-F1
#
_entry.id   AF-A0A534SYH9-F1
#
_cell.length_a   1.000
_cell.length_b   1.000
_cell.length_c   1.000
_cell.angle_alpha   90.00
_cell.angle_beta   90.00
_cell.angle_gamma   90.00
#
_symmetry.space_group_name_H-M   'P 1'
#
loop_
_entity.id
_entity.type
_entity.pdbx_description
1 polymer ?
#
loop_
_entity_poly.entity_id
_entity_poly.type
_entity_poly.pdbx_seq_one_letter_code
_entity_poly.pdbx_strand_id
1 'polypeptide(L)'
;MPTPLTLPVEISFRITLDLQSATFYDLQRDIRREARQALLRALRTSLGEVEKALLAAPILCPTCCAPMRSRGRTMRRIVTVFGSLAVRRARYGCAPCGTVRRPLDEWIGLAEGTEYTAAVREQVLYLSADLPYERAADVLRHVAGIGISGRQIQRLLEAESEHIQAAIGPARAEGEEPLRRRFRRAGRDGGTAGAARVLQLRKLKTSGLWEQYWARRFRQEGAVLPEAARRVQGSR
;
A
#
# COMPACT_ATOMS: atom_id res chain seq x y z
N MET A 1 19.48 -1.01 -16.44
CA MET A 1 19.52 -0.85 -14.98
C MET A 1 19.03 0.55 -14.68
N PRO A 2 17.90 0.76 -13.98
CA PRO A 2 17.53 2.12 -13.59
C PRO A 2 18.68 2.69 -12.75
N THR A 3 19.18 3.85 -13.16
CA THR A 3 20.26 4.56 -12.47
C THR A 3 19.84 4.79 -11.01
N PRO A 4 20.72 4.53 -10.02
CA PRO A 4 20.38 4.81 -8.63
C PRO A 4 20.09 6.30 -8.47
N LEU A 5 18.87 6.63 -8.06
CA LEU A 5 18.47 7.99 -7.74
C LEU A 5 18.86 8.27 -6.29
N THR A 6 19.78 9.21 -6.07
CA THR A 6 20.16 9.66 -4.72
C THR A 6 19.35 10.90 -4.38
N LEU A 7 18.52 10.81 -3.33
CA LEU A 7 17.70 11.91 -2.84
C LEU A 7 18.17 12.31 -1.43
N PRO A 8 18.72 13.52 -1.23
CA PRO A 8 19.02 13.99 0.11
C PRO A 8 17.70 14.28 0.83
N VAL A 9 17.47 13.61 1.97
CA VAL A 9 16.26 13.80 2.78
C VAL A 9 16.69 14.23 4.17
N GLU A 10 16.52 15.52 4.48
CA GLU A 10 16.71 16.08 5.81
C GLU A 10 15.35 16.37 6.46
N ILE A 11 15.20 15.99 7.73
CA ILE A 11 13.96 16.16 8.47
C ILE A 11 14.27 16.96 9.74
N SER A 12 13.72 18.16 9.83
CA SER A 12 13.76 18.98 11.04
C SER A 12 12.36 19.47 11.40
N PHE A 13 12.13 19.65 12.70
CA PHE A 13 10.90 20.20 13.24
C PHE A 13 11.20 20.91 14.56
N ARG A 14 10.29 21.83 14.93
CA ARG A 14 10.37 22.57 16.19
C ARG A 14 9.24 22.12 17.10
N ILE A 15 9.54 22.05 18.38
CA ILE A 15 8.56 21.82 19.45
C ILE A 15 8.64 23.00 20.41
N THR A 16 7.49 23.38 20.98
CA THR A 16 7.39 24.40 22.03
C THR A 16 6.80 23.73 23.25
N LEU A 17 7.45 23.92 24.40
CA LEU A 17 7.01 23.35 25.67
C LEU A 17 6.89 24.46 26.70
N ASP A 18 5.80 24.41 27.46
CA ASP A 18 5.69 25.15 28.70
C ASP A 18 6.22 24.28 29.84
N LEU A 19 7.39 24.63 30.40
CA LEU A 19 8.02 23.85 31.46
C LEU A 19 7.23 23.86 32.78
N GLN A 20 6.25 24.75 32.94
CA GLN A 20 5.43 24.81 34.15
C GLN A 20 4.25 23.83 34.13
N SER A 21 3.74 23.51 32.94
CA SER A 21 2.52 22.69 32.78
C SER A 21 2.74 21.41 31.97
N ALA A 22 3.76 21.35 31.12
CA ALA A 22 4.00 20.20 30.26
C ALA A 22 4.61 19.03 31.04
N THR A 23 4.11 17.84 30.74
CA THR A 23 4.67 16.58 31.25
C THR A 23 5.60 15.93 30.23
N PHE A 24 6.36 14.92 30.67
CA PHE A 24 7.11 14.07 29.74
C PHE A 24 6.22 13.38 28.70
N TYR A 25 4.99 13.04 29.07
CA TYR A 25 3.99 12.51 28.14
C TYR A 25 3.65 13.52 27.04
N ASP A 26 3.47 14.80 27.39
CA ASP A 26 3.22 15.86 26.40
C ASP A 26 4.41 16.03 25.46
N LEU A 27 5.63 16.02 26.00
CA LEU A 27 6.85 16.06 25.20
C LEU A 27 6.90 14.91 24.17
N GLN A 28 6.69 13.67 24.60
CA GLN A 28 6.70 12.50 23.72
C GLN A 28 5.57 12.57 22.67
N ARG A 29 4.37 12.98 23.09
CA ARG A 29 3.21 13.15 22.19
C ARG A 29 3.52 14.18 21.10
N ASP A 30 4.13 15.28 21.48
CA ASP A 30 4.43 16.41 20.60
C ASP A 30 5.57 16.10 19.66
N ILE A 31 6.67 15.49 20.13
CA ILE A 31 7.74 14.97 19.27
C ILE A 31 7.16 14.00 18.24
N ARG A 32 6.34 13.04 18.65
CA ARG A 32 5.73 12.06 17.74
C ARG A 32 4.85 12.75 16.69
N ARG A 33 4.05 13.75 17.09
CA ARG A 33 3.19 14.51 16.19
C ARG A 33 4.02 15.27 15.15
N GLU A 34 5.00 16.05 15.60
CA GLU A 34 5.81 16.89 14.72
C GLU A 34 6.72 16.06 13.79
N ALA A 35 7.33 15.00 14.31
CA ALA A 35 8.11 14.05 13.51
C ALA A 35 7.27 13.41 12.40
N ARG A 36 6.04 12.97 12.72
CA ARG A 36 5.12 12.40 11.71
C ARG A 36 4.78 13.40 10.61
N GLN A 37 4.51 14.65 10.97
CA GLN A 37 4.24 15.69 9.97
C GLN A 37 5.47 15.98 9.10
N ALA A 38 6.66 16.03 9.70
CA ALA A 38 7.91 16.27 8.99
C ALA A 38 8.23 15.11 8.03
N LEU A 39 8.02 13.86 8.45
CA LEU A 39 8.12 12.66 7.60
C LEU A 39 7.16 12.71 6.41
N LEU A 40 5.89 13.09 6.62
CA LEU A 40 4.93 13.20 5.53
C LEU A 40 5.28 14.30 4.52
N ARG A 41 5.86 15.42 4.98
CA ARG A 41 6.39 16.47 4.09
C ARG A 41 7.58 15.97 3.28
N ALA A 42 8.56 15.36 3.95
CA ALA A 42 9.75 14.80 3.33
C ALA A 42 9.40 13.72 2.30
N LEU A 43 8.46 12.83 2.62
CA LEU A 43 7.97 11.80 1.71
C LEU A 43 7.27 12.41 0.49
N ARG A 44 6.43 13.43 0.68
CA ARG A 44 5.79 14.13 -0.44
C ARG A 44 6.81 14.74 -1.40
N THR A 45 7.84 15.41 -0.86
CA THR A 45 8.93 15.99 -1.67
C THR A 45 9.70 14.90 -2.40
N SER A 46 10.05 13.81 -1.70
CA SER A 46 10.77 12.68 -2.29
C SER A 46 9.99 12.03 -3.44
N LEU A 47 8.67 11.84 -3.28
CA LEU A 47 7.80 11.32 -4.35
C LEU A 47 7.76 12.27 -5.56
N GLY A 48 7.87 13.58 -5.35
CA GLY A 48 8.00 14.55 -6.42
C GLY A 48 9.29 14.37 -7.23
N GLU A 49 10.42 14.18 -6.56
CA GLU A 49 11.71 13.92 -7.23
C GLU A 49 11.74 12.56 -7.94
N VAL A 50 11.17 11.51 -7.31
CA VAL A 50 10.98 10.21 -7.96
C VAL A 50 10.14 10.36 -9.22
N GLU A 51 9.02 11.08 -9.17
CA GLU A 51 8.20 11.26 -10.36
C GLU A 51 8.94 12.02 -11.46
N LYS A 52 9.69 13.08 -11.13
CA LYS A 52 10.54 13.77 -12.12
C LYS A 52 11.52 12.80 -12.80
N ALA A 53 12.16 11.93 -12.03
CA ALA A 53 13.08 10.92 -12.57
C ALA A 53 12.35 9.89 -13.45
N LEU A 54 11.17 9.42 -13.05
CA LEU A 54 10.34 8.49 -13.85
C LEU A 54 9.90 9.10 -15.18
N LEU A 55 9.69 10.41 -15.23
CA LEU A 55 9.24 11.15 -16.40
C LEU A 55 10.40 11.74 -17.24
N ALA A 56 11.66 11.47 -16.87
CA ALA A 56 12.82 11.96 -17.60
C ALA A 56 12.97 11.34 -19.01
N ALA A 57 12.32 10.20 -19.25
CA ALA A 57 12.28 9.53 -20.55
C ALA A 57 10.83 9.46 -21.10
N PRO A 58 10.66 9.33 -22.43
CA PRO A 58 9.34 9.14 -23.03
C PRO A 58 8.62 7.92 -22.45
N ILE A 59 7.37 8.13 -22.03
CA ILE A 59 6.52 7.05 -21.52
C ILE A 59 5.93 6.29 -22.71
N LEU A 60 6.25 5.00 -22.82
CA LEU A 60 5.74 4.13 -23.88
C LEU A 60 4.50 3.36 -23.41
N CYS A 61 3.59 3.11 -24.36
CA CYS A 61 2.43 2.26 -24.12
C CYS A 61 2.85 0.79 -23.99
N PRO A 62 2.38 0.06 -22.98
CA PRO A 62 2.74 -1.34 -22.80
C PRO A 62 2.13 -2.28 -23.85
N THR A 63 1.06 -1.86 -24.50
CA THR A 63 0.33 -2.67 -25.49
C THR A 63 0.84 -2.43 -26.91
N CYS A 64 0.96 -1.17 -27.33
CA CYS A 64 1.30 -0.82 -28.72
C CYS A 64 2.67 -0.17 -28.88
N CYS A 65 3.44 -0.01 -27.80
CA CYS A 65 4.78 0.60 -27.79
C CYS A 65 4.84 2.06 -28.30
N ALA A 66 3.71 2.69 -28.64
CA ALA A 66 3.66 4.08 -29.07
C ALA A 66 3.98 5.05 -27.89
N PRO A 67 4.60 6.21 -28.17
CA PRO A 67 4.81 7.24 -27.17
C PRO A 67 3.47 7.79 -26.67
N MET A 68 3.30 7.83 -25.35
CA MET A 68 2.10 8.32 -24.70
C MET A 68 2.16 9.83 -24.47
N ARG A 69 1.00 10.49 -24.52
CA ARG A 69 0.89 11.94 -24.25
C ARG A 69 0.42 12.20 -22.83
N SER A 70 0.97 13.23 -22.20
CA SER A 70 0.47 13.72 -20.92
C SER A 70 -0.98 14.22 -21.08
N ARG A 71 -1.83 13.86 -20.12
CA ARG A 71 -3.23 14.26 -20.00
C ARG A 71 -3.46 15.13 -18.75
N GLY A 72 -2.40 15.82 -18.33
CA GLY A 72 -2.41 16.65 -17.13
C GLY A 72 -2.06 15.87 -15.86
N ARG A 73 -2.35 16.50 -14.71
CA ARG A 73 -2.03 15.97 -13.38
C ARG A 73 -3.29 15.84 -12.54
N THR A 74 -3.42 14.72 -11.83
CA THR A 74 -4.57 14.45 -10.94
C THR A 74 -4.12 14.33 -9.49
N MET A 75 -5.00 14.71 -8.57
CA MET A 75 -4.75 14.56 -7.13
C MET A 75 -4.96 13.10 -6.71
N ARG A 76 -4.10 12.59 -5.84
CA ARG A 76 -4.26 11.31 -5.17
C ARG A 76 -3.99 11.42 -3.69
N ARG A 77 -4.87 10.83 -2.88
CA ARG A 77 -4.57 10.44 -1.50
C ARG A 77 -3.84 9.09 -1.46
N ILE A 78 -2.70 9.07 -0.78
CA ILE A 78 -1.88 7.87 -0.51
C ILE A 78 -1.82 7.69 1.00
N VAL A 79 -2.14 6.50 1.47
CA VAL A 79 -2.07 6.08 2.86
C VAL A 79 -0.80 5.26 3.07
N THR A 80 0.08 5.77 3.92
CA THR A 80 1.38 5.20 4.27
C THR A 80 1.40 4.85 5.75
N VAL A 81 2.46 4.14 6.18
CA VAL A 81 2.69 3.83 7.60
C VAL A 81 2.89 5.09 8.46
N PHE A 82 3.31 6.20 7.83
CA PHE A 82 3.46 7.50 8.46
C PHE A 82 2.18 8.36 8.41
N GLY A 83 1.11 7.85 7.82
CA GLY A 83 -0.16 8.55 7.66
C GLY A 83 -0.51 8.84 6.21
N SER A 84 -1.54 9.66 6.01
CA SER A 84 -2.04 10.01 4.68
C SER A 84 -1.36 11.26 4.14
N LEU A 85 -1.01 11.25 2.86
CA LEU A 85 -0.59 12.43 2.12
C LEU A 85 -1.34 12.52 0.79
N ALA A 86 -1.47 13.75 0.29
CA ALA A 86 -1.95 14.01 -1.05
C ALA A 86 -0.77 14.33 -1.98
N VAL A 87 -0.77 13.76 -3.18
CA VAL A 87 0.20 14.02 -4.25
C VAL A 87 -0.51 14.36 -5.55
N ARG A 88 0.01 15.36 -6.28
CA ARG A 88 -0.43 15.63 -7.67
C ARG A 88 0.48 14.87 -8.60
N ARG A 89 -0.06 13.90 -9.33
CA ARG A 89 0.71 12.98 -10.17
C ARG A 89 0.29 13.06 -11.64
N ALA A 90 1.20 12.76 -12.55
CA ALA A 90 0.96 12.79 -13.99
C ALA A 90 0.08 11.62 -14.45
N ARG A 91 -0.78 11.90 -15.42
CA ARG A 91 -1.61 10.90 -16.13
C ARG A 91 -1.22 10.89 -17.59
N TYR A 92 -0.90 9.72 -18.14
CA TYR A 92 -0.57 9.54 -19.55
C TYR A 92 -1.67 8.75 -20.25
N GLY A 93 -1.95 9.11 -21.50
CA GLY A 93 -2.92 8.41 -22.35
C GLY A 93 -2.30 8.04 -23.69
N CYS A 94 -2.52 6.79 -24.10
CA CYS A 94 -2.17 6.30 -25.43
C CYS A 94 -3.27 6.71 -26.42
N ALA A 95 -2.91 7.36 -27.52
CA ALA A 95 -3.90 7.73 -28.55
C ALA A 95 -4.38 6.52 -29.37
N PRO A 96 -3.52 5.58 -29.82
CA PRO A 96 -3.95 4.41 -30.57
C PRO A 96 -4.93 3.47 -29.85
N CYS A 97 -4.61 3.07 -28.60
CA CYS A 97 -5.36 2.01 -27.91
C CYS A 97 -6.10 2.48 -26.64
N GLY A 98 -6.04 3.76 -26.32
CA GLY A 98 -6.75 4.33 -25.15
C GLY A 98 -6.15 3.99 -23.78
N THR A 99 -5.13 3.14 -23.70
CA THR A 99 -4.48 2.76 -22.43
C THR A 99 -4.04 3.99 -21.63
N VAL A 100 -4.33 3.98 -20.32
CA VAL A 100 -3.94 5.03 -19.39
C VAL A 100 -2.82 4.52 -18.49
N ARG A 101 -1.82 5.35 -18.26
CA ARG A 101 -0.73 5.09 -17.31
C ARG A 101 -0.59 6.18 -16.28
N ARG A 102 -0.15 5.80 -15.09
CA ARG A 102 0.14 6.68 -13.96
C ARG A 102 1.49 6.24 -13.40
N PRO A 103 2.61 6.72 -13.97
CA PRO A 103 3.94 6.18 -13.67
C PRO A 103 4.29 6.15 -12.18
N LEU A 104 3.89 7.18 -11.42
CA LEU A 104 4.10 7.21 -9.98
C LEU A 104 3.34 6.10 -9.24
N ASP A 105 2.11 5.77 -9.67
CA ASP A 105 1.30 4.72 -9.02
C ASP A 105 1.88 3.34 -9.28
N GLU A 106 2.29 3.13 -10.53
CA GLU A 106 2.93 1.91 -10.98
C GLU A 106 4.22 1.67 -10.20
N TRP A 107 5.04 2.72 -9.99
CA TRP A 107 6.27 2.61 -9.20
C TRP A 107 6.04 2.37 -7.71
N ILE A 108 5.05 3.03 -7.09
CA ILE A 108 4.73 2.81 -5.66
C ILE A 108 4.02 1.46 -5.44
N GLY A 109 3.51 0.81 -6.49
CA GLY A 109 2.73 -0.41 -6.38
C GLY A 109 1.29 -0.17 -5.89
N LEU A 110 0.74 1.02 -6.16
CA LEU A 110 -0.67 1.29 -5.88
C LEU A 110 -1.53 0.62 -6.95
N ALA A 111 -2.03 -0.58 -6.65
CA ALA A 111 -3.01 -1.25 -7.50
C ALA A 111 -4.22 -0.35 -7.79
N GLU A 112 -4.89 -0.57 -8.93
CA GLU A 112 -6.08 0.21 -9.26
C GLU A 112 -7.14 0.09 -8.15
N GLY A 113 -7.68 1.23 -7.71
CA GLY A 113 -8.73 1.28 -6.69
C GLY A 113 -8.27 1.32 -5.22
N THR A 114 -6.99 1.12 -4.89
CA THR A 114 -6.50 1.23 -3.49
C THR A 114 -5.64 2.47 -3.25
N GLU A 115 -5.86 3.14 -2.13
CA GLU A 115 -5.01 4.23 -1.63
C GLU A 115 -3.94 3.75 -0.62
N TYR A 116 -3.97 2.46 -0.26
CA TYR A 116 -3.11 1.89 0.78
C TYR A 116 -1.84 1.31 0.15
N THR A 117 -0.69 1.83 0.58
CA THR A 117 0.61 1.28 0.19
C THR A 117 0.78 -0.16 0.65
N ALA A 118 1.70 -0.86 -0.01
CA ALA A 118 2.17 -2.19 0.34
C ALA A 118 2.37 -2.41 1.85
N ALA A 119 3.19 -1.55 2.48
CA ALA A 119 3.49 -1.60 3.90
C ALA A 119 2.24 -1.41 4.80
N VAL A 120 1.27 -0.60 4.36
CA VAL A 120 0.01 -0.45 5.11
C VAL A 120 -0.86 -1.69 4.99
N ARG A 121 -0.96 -2.29 3.79
CA ARG A 121 -1.71 -3.53 3.57
C ARG A 121 -1.16 -4.65 4.45
N GLU A 122 0.16 -4.75 4.53
CA GLU A 122 0.87 -5.70 5.38
C GLU A 122 0.50 -5.53 6.86
N GLN A 123 0.67 -4.33 7.44
CA GLN A 123 0.29 -4.06 8.83
C GLN A 123 -1.20 -4.28 9.12
N VAL A 124 -2.07 -3.86 8.19
CA VAL A 124 -3.52 -4.02 8.31
C VAL A 124 -3.90 -5.50 8.39
N LEU A 125 -3.38 -6.32 7.47
CA LEU A 125 -3.69 -7.74 7.43
C LEU A 125 -3.04 -8.48 8.61
N TYR A 126 -1.86 -8.05 9.06
CA TYR A 126 -1.21 -8.64 10.23
C TYR A 126 -2.10 -8.56 11.49
N LEU A 127 -2.71 -7.39 11.74
CA LEU A 127 -3.62 -7.18 12.87
C LEU A 127 -4.97 -7.88 12.67
N SER A 128 -5.47 -7.89 11.43
CA SER A 128 -6.78 -8.46 11.09
C SER A 128 -6.82 -9.99 11.14
N ALA A 129 -5.65 -10.64 11.22
CA ALA A 129 -5.54 -12.07 11.50
C ALA A 129 -6.02 -12.44 12.93
N ASP A 130 -5.90 -11.51 13.87
CA ASP A 130 -6.18 -11.74 15.29
C ASP A 130 -7.39 -10.97 15.81
N LEU A 131 -7.65 -9.80 15.22
CA LEU A 131 -8.66 -8.87 15.70
C LEU A 131 -9.85 -8.78 14.72
N PRO A 132 -11.08 -8.58 15.24
CA PRO A 132 -12.19 -8.13 14.40
C PRO A 132 -11.83 -6.83 13.67
N TYR A 133 -12.30 -6.66 12.43
CA TYR A 133 -11.85 -5.56 11.58
C TYR A 133 -12.07 -4.16 12.17
N GLU A 134 -13.19 -3.90 12.87
CA GLU A 134 -13.36 -2.59 13.53
C GLU A 134 -12.33 -2.37 14.64
N ARG A 135 -12.01 -3.41 15.41
CA ARG A 135 -10.98 -3.32 16.47
C ARG A 135 -9.59 -3.15 15.87
N ALA A 136 -9.29 -3.84 14.77
CA ALA A 136 -8.05 -3.62 14.03
C ALA A 136 -7.96 -2.17 13.51
N ALA A 137 -9.05 -1.63 12.97
CA ALA A 137 -9.13 -0.25 12.51
C ALA A 137 -8.93 0.77 13.66
N ASP A 138 -9.51 0.51 14.84
CA ASP A 138 -9.32 1.36 16.03
C ASP A 138 -7.86 1.36 16.49
N VAL A 139 -7.23 0.18 16.56
CA VAL A 139 -5.81 0.05 16.93
C VAL A 139 -4.91 0.76 15.92
N LEU A 140 -5.15 0.58 14.63
CA LEU A 140 -4.39 1.26 13.56
C LEU A 140 -4.53 2.78 13.65
N ARG A 141 -5.73 3.28 13.96
CA ARG A 141 -5.98 4.71 14.13
C ARG A 141 -5.26 5.27 15.35
N HIS A 142 -5.32 4.56 16.48
CA HIS A 142 -4.80 5.04 17.76
C HIS A 142 -3.27 4.91 17.87
N VAL A 143 -2.71 3.78 17.42
CA VAL A 143 -1.30 3.44 17.59
C VAL A 143 -0.47 3.85 16.37
N ALA A 144 -0.93 3.49 15.16
CA ALA A 144 -0.18 3.73 13.92
C ALA A 144 -0.57 5.05 13.22
N GLY A 145 -1.63 5.72 13.67
CA GLY A 145 -2.20 6.91 13.02
C GLY A 145 -2.73 6.64 11.60
N ILE A 146 -3.05 5.38 11.29
CA ILE A 146 -3.55 4.95 9.98
C ILE A 146 -5.07 4.93 10.02
N GLY A 147 -5.70 5.80 9.24
CA GLY A 147 -7.16 5.84 9.11
C GLY A 147 -7.64 4.82 8.09
N ILE A 148 -8.28 3.74 8.56
CA ILE A 148 -8.98 2.75 7.75
C ILE A 148 -10.28 2.35 8.45
N SER A 149 -11.27 1.87 7.71
CA SER A 149 -12.52 1.29 8.25
C SER A 149 -12.49 -0.24 8.17
N GLY A 150 -13.25 -0.93 9.01
CA GLY A 150 -13.30 -2.40 8.93
C GLY A 150 -13.82 -2.93 7.58
N ARG A 151 -14.65 -2.16 6.86
CA ARG A 151 -15.06 -2.48 5.49
C ARG A 151 -13.90 -2.40 4.49
N GLN A 152 -13.00 -1.42 4.64
CA GLN A 152 -11.81 -1.33 3.79
C GLN A 152 -10.82 -2.46 4.09
N ILE A 153 -10.68 -2.84 5.37
CA ILE A 153 -9.89 -4.01 5.76
C ILE A 153 -10.43 -5.28 5.08
N GLN A 154 -11.76 -5.48 5.14
CA GLN A 154 -12.40 -6.61 4.47
C GLN A 154 -12.07 -6.63 2.97
N ARG A 155 -12.22 -5.50 2.28
CA ARG A 155 -11.91 -5.39 0.83
C ARG A 155 -10.44 -5.68 0.53
N LEU A 156 -9.52 -5.24 1.40
CA LEU A 156 -8.09 -5.55 1.26
C LEU A 156 -7.84 -7.05 1.40
N LEU A 157 -8.45 -7.71 2.38
CA LEU A 157 -8.30 -9.15 2.54
C LEU A 157 -8.93 -9.92 1.37
N GLU A 158 -10.09 -9.50 0.88
CA GLU A 158 -10.74 -10.09 -0.28
C GLU A 158 -9.82 -10.03 -1.51
N ALA A 159 -9.26 -8.85 -1.79
CA ALA A 159 -8.31 -8.65 -2.90
C ALA A 159 -7.00 -9.44 -2.72
N GLU A 160 -6.57 -9.70 -1.49
CA GLU A 160 -5.32 -10.43 -1.21
C GLU A 160 -5.51 -11.96 -1.12
N SER A 161 -6.74 -12.42 -0.91
CA SER A 161 -7.01 -13.82 -0.54
C SER A 161 -6.53 -14.84 -1.57
N GLU A 162 -6.68 -14.55 -2.87
CA GLU A 162 -6.22 -15.43 -3.95
C GLU A 162 -4.69 -15.58 -3.94
N HIS A 163 -3.97 -14.48 -3.69
CA HIS A 163 -2.51 -14.50 -3.59
C HIS A 163 -2.02 -15.24 -2.36
N ILE A 164 -2.69 -15.08 -1.22
CA ILE A 164 -2.39 -15.84 0.00
C ILE A 164 -2.62 -17.33 -0.28
N GLN A 165 -3.77 -17.70 -0.85
CA GLN A 165 -4.08 -19.08 -1.18
C GLN A 165 -3.07 -19.70 -2.14
N ALA A 166 -2.64 -18.98 -3.17
CA ALA A 166 -1.60 -19.44 -4.09
C ALA A 166 -0.25 -19.67 -3.38
N ALA A 167 0.06 -18.87 -2.35
CA ALA A 167 1.31 -18.95 -1.62
C ALA A 167 1.37 -20.08 -0.57
N ILE A 168 0.25 -20.37 0.13
CA ILE A 168 0.24 -21.31 1.27
C ILE A 168 -0.76 -22.47 1.13
N GLY A 169 -1.41 -22.58 -0.03
CA GLY A 169 -2.47 -23.55 -0.31
C GLY A 169 -3.83 -23.17 0.28
N PRO A 170 -4.88 -23.98 0.02
CA PRO A 170 -6.22 -23.73 0.54
C PRO A 170 -6.28 -23.84 2.08
N ALA A 171 -7.24 -23.14 2.68
CA ALA A 171 -7.64 -23.44 4.05
C ALA A 171 -8.33 -24.80 4.10
N ARG A 172 -8.06 -25.58 5.15
CA ARG A 172 -8.88 -26.76 5.47
C ARG A 172 -10.20 -26.27 6.07
N ALA A 173 -11.31 -26.91 5.72
CA ALA A 173 -12.63 -26.60 6.28
C ALA A 173 -12.68 -26.80 7.81
N GLU A 174 -11.83 -27.69 8.32
CA GLU A 174 -11.59 -27.93 9.74
C GLU A 174 -11.02 -26.66 10.40
N GLY A 175 -11.87 -25.95 11.16
CA GLY A 175 -11.52 -24.72 11.88
C GLY A 175 -12.35 -23.48 11.52
N GLU A 176 -13.20 -23.56 10.50
CA GLU A 176 -14.05 -22.42 10.09
C GLU A 176 -15.20 -22.14 11.05
N GLU A 177 -15.82 -23.17 11.62
CA GLU A 177 -17.05 -23.02 12.41
C GLU A 177 -16.93 -22.12 13.64
N PRO A 178 -15.84 -22.18 14.45
CA PRO A 178 -15.62 -21.21 15.53
C PRO A 178 -15.59 -19.77 15.05
N LEU A 179 -14.96 -19.50 13.89
CA LEU A 179 -14.96 -18.16 13.31
C LEU A 179 -16.34 -17.79 12.77
N ARG A 180 -17.00 -18.66 12.02
CA ARG A 180 -18.37 -18.44 11.51
C ARG A 180 -19.34 -18.05 12.63
N ARG A 181 -19.28 -18.74 13.79
CA ARG A 181 -20.07 -18.39 14.98
C ARG A 181 -19.77 -16.97 15.49
N ARG A 182 -18.51 -16.55 15.50
CA ARG A 182 -18.13 -15.17 15.88
C ARG A 182 -18.65 -14.13 14.89
N PHE A 183 -18.56 -14.39 13.58
CA PHE A 183 -19.11 -13.50 12.55
C PHE A 183 -20.63 -13.32 12.74
N ARG A 184 -21.38 -14.41 12.96
CA ARG A 184 -22.82 -14.36 13.21
C ARG A 184 -23.17 -13.52 14.45
N ARG A 185 -22.45 -13.72 15.57
CA ARG A 185 -22.65 -12.92 16.80
C ARG A 185 -22.34 -11.43 16.62
N ALA A 186 -21.43 -11.10 15.70
CA ALA A 186 -21.10 -9.72 15.36
C ALA A 186 -22.07 -9.10 14.33
N GLY A 187 -23.19 -9.77 14.00
CA GLY A 187 -24.17 -9.28 13.04
C GLY A 187 -23.65 -9.19 11.61
N ARG A 188 -22.58 -9.92 11.27
CA ARG A 188 -22.05 -10.00 9.90
C ARG A 188 -22.53 -11.28 9.23
N ASP A 189 -22.73 -11.21 7.93
CA ASP A 189 -22.93 -12.37 7.08
C ASP A 189 -21.70 -13.27 7.25
N GLY A 190 -21.81 -14.28 8.10
CA GLY A 190 -20.78 -15.28 8.35
C GLY A 190 -20.61 -16.23 7.17
N GLY A 191 -20.75 -15.71 5.94
CA GLY A 191 -20.56 -16.42 4.71
C GLY A 191 -19.23 -17.16 4.73
N THR A 192 -19.24 -18.39 4.23
CA THR A 192 -18.12 -19.33 4.24
C THR A 192 -16.81 -18.68 3.78
N ALA A 193 -16.88 -17.83 2.75
CA ALA A 193 -15.74 -17.13 2.19
C ALA A 193 -15.04 -16.17 3.17
N GLY A 194 -15.77 -15.46 4.04
CA GLY A 194 -15.16 -14.52 4.98
C GLY A 194 -14.33 -15.22 6.06
N ALA A 195 -14.88 -16.28 6.66
CA ALA A 195 -14.18 -17.08 7.67
C ALA A 195 -12.96 -17.81 7.09
N ALA A 196 -13.09 -18.39 5.89
CA ALA A 196 -12.00 -19.07 5.20
C ALA A 196 -10.81 -18.13 4.93
N ARG A 197 -11.06 -16.91 4.46
CA ARG A 197 -10.01 -15.90 4.23
C ARG A 197 -9.26 -15.53 5.50
N VAL A 198 -9.98 -15.34 6.62
CA VAL A 198 -9.34 -15.04 7.91
C VAL A 198 -8.51 -16.22 8.41
N LEU A 199 -8.96 -17.46 8.22
CA LEU A 199 -8.13 -18.64 8.54
C LEU A 199 -6.87 -18.72 7.70
N GLN A 200 -6.97 -18.49 6.39
CA GLN A 200 -5.79 -18.47 5.51
C GLN A 200 -4.82 -17.38 5.95
N LEU A 201 -5.32 -16.18 6.25
CA LEU A 201 -4.50 -15.09 6.74
C LEU A 201 -3.80 -15.45 8.07
N ARG A 202 -4.52 -16.07 9.00
CA ARG A 202 -3.94 -16.55 10.26
C ARG A 202 -2.88 -17.63 10.03
N LYS A 203 -3.14 -18.58 9.14
CA LYS A 203 -2.18 -19.62 8.75
C LYS A 203 -0.92 -18.99 8.15
N LEU A 204 -1.06 -18.01 7.26
CA LEU A 204 0.08 -17.28 6.71
C LEU A 204 0.91 -16.66 7.84
N LYS A 205 0.26 -15.95 8.76
CA LYS A 205 0.90 -15.28 9.91
C LYS A 205 1.65 -16.25 10.81
N THR A 206 1.09 -17.42 11.11
CA THR A 206 1.70 -18.39 12.03
C THR A 206 2.67 -19.37 11.36
N SER A 207 2.67 -19.45 10.03
CA SER A 207 3.52 -20.40 9.28
C SER A 207 5.00 -20.03 9.21
N GLY A 208 5.40 -18.83 9.66
CA GLY A 208 6.74 -18.29 9.44
C GLY A 208 7.00 -17.77 8.01
N LEU A 209 6.02 -17.88 7.10
CA LEU A 209 6.13 -17.44 5.71
C LEU A 209 5.79 -15.96 5.49
N TRP A 210 5.40 -15.22 6.53
CA TRP A 210 4.90 -13.84 6.45
C TRP A 210 5.86 -12.90 5.69
N GLU A 211 7.10 -12.81 6.18
CA GLU A 211 8.13 -11.93 5.59
C GLU A 211 8.44 -12.32 4.14
N GLN A 212 8.57 -13.62 3.87
CA GLN A 212 8.86 -14.11 2.53
C GLN A 212 7.71 -13.82 1.56
N TYR A 213 6.46 -13.99 2.01
CA TYR A 213 5.27 -13.70 1.21
C TYR A 213 5.23 -12.22 0.81
N TRP A 214 5.34 -11.30 1.76
CA TRP A 214 5.26 -9.86 1.47
C TRP A 214 6.46 -9.37 0.65
N ALA A 215 7.66 -9.90 0.89
CA ALA A 215 8.85 -9.60 0.10
C ALA A 215 8.75 -10.08 -1.37
N ARG A 216 7.97 -11.14 -1.65
CA ARG A 216 7.69 -11.60 -3.02
C ARG A 216 6.53 -10.81 -3.65
N ARG A 217 5.46 -10.60 -2.88
CA ARG A 217 4.22 -9.93 -3.32
C ARG A 217 4.45 -8.54 -3.89
N PHE A 218 5.46 -7.83 -3.38
CA PHE A 218 5.80 -6.46 -3.81
C PHE A 218 7.03 -6.35 -4.72
N ARG A 219 7.87 -7.39 -4.81
CA ARG A 219 8.89 -7.47 -5.87
C ARG A 219 8.26 -7.55 -7.27
N GLN A 220 7.07 -8.12 -7.37
CA GLN A 220 6.30 -8.20 -8.62
C GLN A 220 5.66 -6.87 -9.04
N GLU A 221 5.50 -5.89 -8.13
CA GLU A 221 4.91 -4.59 -8.46
C GLU A 221 5.92 -3.65 -9.17
N GLY A 222 7.23 -3.87 -9.01
CA GLY A 222 8.29 -3.10 -9.69
C GLY A 222 8.83 -3.72 -10.99
N ALA A 223 8.38 -4.91 -11.39
CA ALA A 223 8.96 -5.69 -12.49
C ALA A 223 8.14 -5.68 -13.79
N VAL A 224 6.97 -5.06 -13.83
CA VAL A 224 6.17 -4.97 -15.08
C VAL A 224 6.68 -3.82 -15.95
N LEU A 225 7.90 -3.96 -16.45
CA LEU A 225 8.24 -3.46 -17.77
C LEU A 225 7.81 -4.56 -18.76
N PRO A 226 6.89 -4.28 -19.70
CA PRO A 226 6.48 -5.28 -20.67
C PRO A 226 7.69 -5.80 -21.45
N GLU A 227 7.79 -7.12 -21.57
CA GLU A 227 8.81 -7.83 -22.38
C GLU A 227 8.81 -7.43 -23.88
N ALA A 228 7.88 -6.58 -24.31
CA ALA A 228 7.77 -6.07 -25.68
C ALA A 228 8.99 -5.22 -26.14
N ALA A 229 9.85 -4.76 -25.22
CA ALA A 229 11.06 -4.02 -25.59
C ALA A 229 12.22 -4.90 -26.10
N ARG A 230 12.14 -6.24 -26.04
CA ARG A 230 13.22 -7.12 -26.53
C ARG A 230 13.14 -7.49 -28.02
N ARG A 231 12.05 -7.21 -28.73
CA ARG A 231 11.89 -7.62 -30.14
C ARG A 231 12.33 -6.59 -31.19
N VAL A 232 12.80 -5.39 -30.80
CA VAL A 232 13.27 -4.36 -31.76
C VAL A 232 14.80 -4.41 -31.99
N GLN A 233 15.54 -5.29 -31.31
CA GLN A 233 16.99 -5.50 -31.55
C GLN A 233 17.31 -6.74 -32.41
N GLY A 234 16.35 -7.20 -33.24
CA GLY A 234 16.48 -8.40 -34.06
C GLY A 234 16.10 -8.23 -35.52
N SER A 235 16.32 -7.05 -36.10
CA SER A 235 16.26 -6.84 -37.55
C SER A 235 17.43 -5.97 -37.98
N ARG A 236 18.56 -6.64 -38.21
CA ARG A 236 19.54 -6.27 -39.24
C ARG A 236 19.58 -7.40 -40.24
#